data_AF-I4YB42-F1
#
_entry.id   AF-I4YB42-F1
#
_cell.length_a   1.000
_cell.length_b   1.000
_cell.length_c   1.000
_cell.angle_alpha   90.00
_cell.angle_beta   90.00
_cell.angle_gamma   90.00
#
_symmetry.space_group_name_H-M   'P 1'
#
loop_
_entity.id
_entity.type
_entity.pdbx_description
1 polymer ?
#
loop_
_entity_poly.entity_id
_entity_poly.type
_entity_poly.pdbx_seq_one_letter_code
_entity_poly.pdbx_strand_id
1 'polypeptide(L)'
;CSNCGTSNTPLWRRGLNDQTLCNACGLYEKNRNTPRPTTLQSTTINQSDINKTSGSSLQCANCGTTTTPLWRRTDDGKPQCNACGLYQKLHNAPRPVHMKKTIIKRRKRVPSS
;
A
#
# COMPACT_ATOMS: atom_id res chain seq x y z
N CYS A 1 -16.31 -12.57 0.92
CA CYS A 1 -16.05 -11.93 2.23
C CYS A 1 -17.40 -11.70 2.90
N SER A 2 -17.63 -12.22 4.09
CA SER A 2 -18.94 -12.10 4.77
C SER A 2 -19.32 -10.66 5.10
N ASN A 3 -18.35 -9.77 5.38
CA ASN A 3 -18.63 -8.36 5.68
C ASN A 3 -18.86 -7.46 4.45
N CYS A 4 -17.96 -7.49 3.46
CA CYS A 4 -18.02 -6.55 2.31
C CYS A 4 -18.38 -7.19 0.97
N GLY A 5 -18.69 -8.48 0.90
CA GLY A 5 -19.10 -9.15 -0.33
C GLY A 5 -17.98 -9.43 -1.36
N THR A 6 -16.76 -8.88 -1.22
CA THR A 6 -15.69 -9.14 -2.21
C THR A 6 -15.43 -10.64 -2.39
N SER A 7 -15.28 -11.05 -3.65
CA SER A 7 -14.90 -12.40 -4.08
C SER A 7 -13.39 -12.54 -4.29
N ASN A 8 -12.67 -11.42 -4.42
CA ASN A 8 -11.23 -11.40 -4.63
C ASN A 8 -10.52 -10.66 -3.50
N THR A 9 -9.47 -11.28 -2.94
CA THR A 9 -8.63 -10.70 -1.90
C THR A 9 -7.28 -11.40 -1.90
N PRO A 10 -6.16 -10.68 -1.68
CA PRO A 10 -4.84 -11.28 -1.67
C PRO A 10 -4.61 -12.27 -0.52
N LEU A 11 -5.45 -12.22 0.52
CA LEU A 11 -5.42 -13.15 1.65
C LEU A 11 -6.82 -13.21 2.28
N TRP A 12 -7.26 -14.42 2.62
CA TRP A 12 -8.47 -14.66 3.42
C TRP A 12 -8.12 -14.75 4.90
N ARG A 13 -8.96 -14.16 5.76
CA ARG A 13 -8.81 -14.14 7.22
C ARG A 13 -10.05 -14.74 7.89
N ARG A 14 -9.87 -15.32 9.07
CA ARG A 14 -10.97 -15.79 9.94
C ARG A 14 -11.29 -14.72 10.99
N GLY A 15 -12.56 -14.36 11.13
CA GLY A 15 -13.06 -13.46 12.17
C GLY A 15 -13.40 -14.18 13.47
N LEU A 16 -13.97 -13.45 14.43
CA LEU A 16 -14.30 -13.95 15.79
C LEU A 16 -15.30 -15.12 15.81
N ASN A 17 -16.14 -15.25 14.78
CA ASN A 17 -17.16 -16.29 14.66
C ASN A 17 -16.92 -17.19 13.42
N ASP A 18 -15.65 -17.51 13.12
CA ASP A 18 -15.23 -18.26 11.92
C ASP A 18 -15.70 -17.66 10.58
N GLN A 19 -16.12 -16.39 10.59
CA GLN A 19 -16.55 -15.70 9.38
C GLN A 19 -15.36 -15.48 8.45
N THR A 20 -15.57 -15.77 7.17
CA THR A 20 -14.53 -15.62 6.14
C THR A 20 -14.46 -14.17 5.67
N LEU A 21 -13.45 -13.45 6.15
CA LEU A 21 -13.22 -12.03 5.87
C LEU A 21 -12.09 -11.83 4.84
N CYS A 22 -12.22 -10.82 3.98
CA CYS A 22 -11.11 -10.41 3.13
C CYS A 22 -9.99 -9.76 3.96
N ASN A 23 -8.82 -9.56 3.36
CA ASN A 23 -7.67 -8.99 4.04
C ASN A 23 -7.98 -7.61 4.64
N ALA A 24 -8.74 -6.78 3.92
CA ALA A 24 -9.13 -5.45 4.39
C ALA A 24 -10.12 -5.51 5.56
N CYS A 25 -11.17 -6.32 5.47
CA CYS A 25 -12.18 -6.46 6.54
C CYS A 25 -11.59 -7.10 7.80
N GLY A 26 -10.80 -8.16 7.66
CA GLY A 26 -10.22 -8.83 8.82
C GLY A 26 -9.16 -7.99 9.55
N LEU A 27 -8.35 -7.20 8.83
CA LEU A 27 -7.42 -6.26 9.48
C LEU A 27 -8.15 -5.09 10.17
N TYR A 28 -9.26 -4.63 9.59
CA TYR A 28 -10.07 -3.58 10.21
C TYR A 28 -10.68 -4.08 11.51
N GLU A 29 -11.33 -5.24 11.49
CA GLU A 29 -11.94 -5.86 12.66
C GLU A 29 -10.91 -6.13 13.76
N LYS A 30 -9.74 -6.70 13.42
CA LYS A 30 -8.65 -6.94 14.39
C LYS A 30 -8.13 -5.66 15.06
N ASN A 31 -8.09 -4.54 14.34
CA ASN A 31 -7.52 -3.29 14.86
C ASN A 31 -8.55 -2.40 15.57
N ARG A 32 -9.82 -2.49 15.20
CA ARG A 32 -10.89 -1.59 15.67
C ARG A 32 -11.96 -2.30 16.49
N ASN A 33 -11.88 -3.62 16.64
CA ASN A 33 -12.89 -4.47 17.28
C ASN A 33 -14.32 -4.23 16.78
N THR A 34 -14.46 -3.73 15.55
CA THR A 34 -15.73 -3.36 14.92
C THR A 34 -15.71 -3.76 13.45
N PRO A 35 -16.87 -4.13 12.86
CA PRO A 35 -16.94 -4.49 11.46
C PRO A 35 -16.54 -3.30 10.57
N ARG A 36 -15.84 -3.60 9.47
CA ARG A 36 -15.47 -2.57 8.49
C ARG A 36 -16.74 -1.95 7.90
N PRO A 37 -16.92 -0.62 7.97
CA PRO A 37 -18.08 0.01 7.37
C PRO A 37 -18.04 -0.20 5.84
N THR A 38 -19.16 -0.63 5.28
CA THR A 38 -19.31 -0.93 3.85
C THR A 38 -19.23 0.32 2.97
N THR A 39 -19.43 1.52 3.52
CA THR A 39 -19.20 2.80 2.81
C THR A 39 -17.73 3.01 2.40
N LEU A 40 -16.79 2.34 3.07
CA LEU A 40 -15.38 2.33 2.68
C LEU A 40 -15.07 1.24 1.65
N GLN A 41 -16.06 0.57 1.05
CA GLN A 41 -15.82 -0.31 -0.09
C GLN A 41 -15.18 0.53 -1.21
N SER A 42 -13.85 0.49 -1.28
CA SER A 42 -13.15 0.74 -2.52
C SER A 42 -13.67 -0.34 -3.45
N THR A 43 -14.59 0.06 -4.33
CA THR A 43 -14.98 -0.70 -5.51
C THR A 43 -13.72 -1.35 -6.04
N THR A 44 -13.75 -2.66 -6.19
CA THR A 44 -12.69 -3.47 -6.77
C THR A 44 -12.33 -2.93 -8.14
N ILE A 45 -11.45 -1.93 -8.19
CA ILE A 45 -10.74 -1.55 -9.41
C ILE A 45 -9.79 -2.71 -9.64
N ASN A 46 -10.14 -3.55 -10.61
CA ASN A 46 -9.22 -4.53 -11.15
C ASN A 46 -7.90 -3.81 -11.43
N GLN A 47 -6.81 -4.34 -10.87
CA GLN A 47 -5.45 -3.78 -10.98
C GLN A 47 -4.95 -3.66 -12.44
N SER A 48 -5.76 -4.07 -13.41
CA SER A 48 -5.58 -3.88 -14.85
C SER A 48 -5.77 -2.44 -15.34
N ASP A 49 -6.54 -1.59 -14.64
CA ASP A 49 -6.99 -0.29 -15.19
C ASP A 49 -6.22 0.94 -14.67
N ILE A 50 -5.18 0.76 -13.86
CA ILE A 50 -4.30 1.87 -13.40
C ILE A 50 -3.18 2.19 -14.41
N ASN A 51 -3.14 1.53 -15.57
CA ASN A 51 -2.12 1.77 -16.62
C ASN A 51 -2.61 2.62 -17.80
N LYS A 52 -3.82 3.19 -17.78
CA LYS A 52 -4.40 3.87 -18.96
C LYS A 52 -5.01 5.25 -18.71
N THR A 53 -4.42 6.06 -17.82
CA THR A 53 -4.74 7.50 -17.79
C THR A 53 -3.48 8.34 -17.74
N SER A 54 -3.01 8.70 -18.93
CA SER A 54 -2.48 10.02 -19.29
C SER A 54 -1.17 10.48 -18.63
N GLY A 55 -0.07 10.28 -19.36
CA GLY A 55 0.80 11.41 -19.75
C GLY A 55 1.82 11.95 -18.74
N SER A 56 1.90 11.45 -17.50
CA SER A 56 3.04 11.72 -16.63
C SER A 56 3.41 10.44 -15.90
N SER A 57 4.52 9.81 -16.26
CA SER A 57 5.04 8.68 -15.47
C SER A 57 5.16 9.13 -14.01
N LEU A 58 4.42 8.50 -13.09
CA LEU A 58 4.51 8.80 -11.66
C LEU A 58 5.97 8.60 -11.23
N GLN A 59 6.66 9.70 -10.92
CA GLN A 59 8.07 9.74 -10.60
C GLN A 59 8.28 10.31 -9.20
N CYS A 60 9.23 9.75 -8.48
CA CYS A 60 9.61 10.28 -7.17
C CYS A 60 10.24 11.67 -7.30
N ALA A 61 9.70 12.67 -6.61
CA ALA A 61 10.21 14.05 -6.61
C ALA A 61 11.68 14.17 -6.16
N ASN A 62 12.15 13.29 -5.25
CA ASN A 62 13.53 13.32 -4.77
C ASN A 62 14.55 12.58 -5.66
N CYS A 63 14.21 11.40 -6.20
CA CYS A 63 15.20 10.55 -6.89
C CYS A 63 14.80 10.11 -8.31
N GLY A 64 13.65 10.56 -8.82
CA GLY A 64 13.16 10.27 -10.17
C GLY A 64 12.79 8.81 -10.43
N THR A 65 12.79 7.92 -9.41
CA THR A 65 12.39 6.53 -9.64
C THR A 65 10.92 6.48 -10.07
N THR A 66 10.64 5.72 -11.13
CA THR A 66 9.29 5.37 -11.60
C THR A 66 8.75 4.10 -10.96
N THR A 67 9.63 3.33 -10.30
CA THR A 67 9.27 2.06 -9.67
C THR A 67 9.52 2.13 -8.17
N THR A 68 8.51 1.76 -7.38
CA THR A 68 8.59 1.67 -5.92
C THR A 68 7.53 0.70 -5.41
N PRO A 69 7.80 -0.10 -4.35
CA PRO A 69 6.80 -1.01 -3.78
C PRO A 69 5.65 -0.27 -3.07
N LEU A 70 5.85 0.99 -2.71
CA LEU A 70 4.85 1.86 -2.10
C LEU A 70 5.15 3.30 -2.49
N TRP A 71 4.11 4.01 -2.95
CA TRP A 71 4.16 5.46 -3.14
C TRP A 71 3.77 6.16 -1.84
N ARG A 72 4.52 7.20 -1.48
CA ARG A 72 4.24 8.11 -0.38
C ARG A 72 4.01 9.50 -0.95
N ARG A 73 3.51 10.41 -0.12
CA ARG A 73 3.42 11.85 -0.42
C ARG A 73 4.26 12.63 0.58
N THR A 74 4.91 13.70 0.12
CA THR A 74 5.49 14.72 1.01
C THR A 74 4.38 15.56 1.63
N ASP A 75 4.71 16.42 2.59
CA ASP A 75 3.77 17.38 3.16
C ASP A 75 3.19 18.32 2.09
N ASP A 76 3.98 18.67 1.07
CA ASP A 76 3.53 19.42 -0.11
C ASP A 76 2.68 18.60 -1.10
N GLY A 77 2.33 17.36 -0.75
CA GLY A 77 1.54 16.47 -1.61
C GLY A 77 2.30 15.86 -2.80
N LYS A 78 3.61 16.11 -2.95
CA LYS A 78 4.41 15.59 -4.07
C LYS A 78 4.67 14.09 -3.94
N PRO A 79 4.68 13.33 -5.06
CA PRO A 79 4.91 11.89 -5.03
C PRO A 79 6.36 11.56 -4.63
N GLN A 80 6.52 10.63 -3.68
CA GLN A 80 7.82 10.17 -3.20
C GLN A 80 7.86 8.65 -3.12
N CYS A 81 8.99 8.05 -3.51
CA CYS A 81 9.15 6.60 -3.34
C CYS A 81 9.28 6.23 -1.86
N ASN A 82 9.06 4.95 -1.54
CA ASN A 82 9.10 4.48 -0.16
C ASN A 82 10.45 4.77 0.52
N ALA A 83 11.56 4.57 -0.20
CA ALA A 83 12.90 4.77 0.34
C ALA A 83 13.18 6.24 0.68
N CYS A 84 12.83 7.17 -0.21
CA CYS A 84 13.01 8.60 0.03
C CYS A 84 12.09 9.09 1.16
N GLY A 85 10.83 8.64 1.18
CA GLY A 85 9.87 9.00 2.24
C GLY A 85 10.32 8.57 3.62
N LEU A 86 10.81 7.33 3.73
CA LEU A 86 11.33 6.82 5.00
C LEU A 86 12.63 7.51 5.43
N TYR A 87 13.53 7.81 4.48
CA TYR A 87 14.78 8.50 4.79
C TYR A 87 14.53 9.91 5.34
N GLN A 88 13.66 10.68 4.67
CA GLN A 88 13.32 12.02 5.12
C GLN A 88 12.66 12.01 6.51
N LYS A 89 11.76 11.05 6.77
CA LYS A 89 11.14 10.92 8.09
C LYS A 89 12.14 10.56 9.20
N LEU A 90 13.17 9.77 8.89
CA LEU A 90 14.14 9.30 9.89
C LEU A 90 15.27 10.31 10.13
N HIS A 91 15.73 11.00 9.08
CA HIS A 91 16.91 11.85 9.11
C HIS A 91 16.60 13.34 8.96
N ASN A 92 15.33 13.69 8.76
CA ASN A 92 14.86 15.06 8.51
C ASN A 92 15.59 15.76 7.34
N ALA A 93 16.13 14.97 6.40
CA ALA A 93 16.97 15.42 5.29
C ALA A 93 16.62 14.66 4.00
N PRO A 94 16.86 15.23 2.81
CA PRO A 94 16.63 14.55 1.55
C PRO A 94 17.58 13.35 1.39
N ARG A 95 17.09 12.28 0.76
CA ARG A 95 17.88 11.06 0.54
C ARG A 95 19.02 11.34 -0.46
N PRO A 96 20.29 11.10 -0.10
CA PRO A 96 21.41 11.28 -1.03
C PRO A 96 21.31 10.38 -2.27
N VAL A 97 21.69 10.90 -3.43
CA VAL A 97 21.62 10.19 -4.72
C VAL A 97 22.47 8.93 -4.77
N HIS A 98 23.64 8.94 -4.11
CA HIS A 98 24.56 7.79 -4.08
C HIS A 98 23.97 6.56 -3.36
N MET A 99 22.92 6.73 -2.56
CA MET A 99 22.23 5.62 -1.89
C MET A 99 21.20 4.94 -2.81
N LYS A 100 20.85 5.54 -3.96
CA LYS A 100 19.87 4.97 -4.90
C LYS A 100 20.38 3.64 -5.47
N LYS A 101 19.56 2.60 -5.34
CA LYS A 101 19.80 1.29 -5.93
C LYS A 101 18.86 1.11 -7.12
N THR A 102 19.37 0.54 -8.21
CA THR A 102 18.60 0.24 -9.42
C THR A 102 17.72 -1.01 -9.25
N ILE A 103 18.17 -1.97 -8.44
CA ILE A 103 17.47 -3.24 -8.20
C ILE A 103 16.71 -3.20 -6.87
N ILE A 104 15.40 -3.50 -6.90
CA ILE A 104 14.56 -3.61 -5.71
C ILE A 104 14.73 -5.01 -5.10
N LYS A 105 15.49 -5.11 -3.99
CA LYS A 105 15.67 -6.36 -3.25
C LYS A 105 14.42 -6.70 -2.43
N ARG A 106 13.80 -7.85 -2.71
CA ARG A 106 12.70 -8.41 -1.89
C ARG A 106 13.28 -9.06 -0.64
N ARG A 107 12.67 -8.80 0.53
CA ARG A 107 12.99 -9.49 1.80
C ARG A 107 11.96 -10.59 2.04
N LYS A 108 12.37 -11.71 2.65
CA LYS A 108 11.45 -12.74 3.15
C LYS A 108 10.57 -12.09 4.23
N ARG A 109 9.26 -12.04 3.99
CA ARG A 109 8.31 -11.49 4.97
C ARG A 109 8.13 -12.53 6.07
N VAL A 110 8.28 -12.13 7.33
CA VAL A 110 7.87 -12.96 8.46
C VAL A 110 6.35 -13.03 8.43
N PRO A 111 5.74 -14.24 8.45
CA PRO A 111 4.29 -14.36 8.57
C PRO A 111 3.83 -13.64 9.84
N SER A 112 2.85 -12.75 9.72
CA SER A 112 2.19 -12.19 10.89
C SER A 112 1.36 -13.30 11.54
N SER A 113 1.77 -13.77 12.72
CA SER A 113 0.99 -14.67 13.58
C SER A 113 -0.32 -14.03 14.05
#